data_AF-A0A146MEQ0-F1
#
_entry.id   AF-A0A146MEQ0-F1
#
_cell.length_a   1.000
_cell.length_b   1.000
_cell.length_c   1.000
_cell.angle_alpha   90.00
_cell.angle_beta   90.00
_cell.angle_gamma   90.00
#
_symmetry.space_group_name_H-M   'P 1'
#
loop_
_entity.id
_entity.type
_entity.pdbx_description
1 polymer ?
#
loop_
_entity_poly.entity_id
_entity_poly.type
_entity_poly.pdbx_seq_one_letter_code
_entity_poly.pdbx_strand_id
1 'polypeptide(L)'
;MPKTCDGCGHNPFSLRHALCCKTGGLVTRRHNEVRDVLGDLMSKAWGNCCREPVILEPSASEPGLRGDLVCRGVWEPQRDALFDVRIVDTDAPSHESRTVNAVLITAENEKKRKYLPACEQRHCSFTPLVCSVDGVFAPQIKTFLKVMEEKLAEKWRKQQGVVRG
;
A
#
# COMPACT_ATOMS: atom_id res chain seq x y z
N MET A 1 -25.19 2.80 17.00
CA MET A 1 -24.94 2.54 15.56
C MET A 1 -26.26 2.62 14.80
N PRO A 2 -26.29 3.15 13.56
CA PRO A 2 -27.49 3.15 12.74
C PRO A 2 -27.99 1.72 12.49
N LYS A 3 -29.29 1.52 12.26
CA LYS A 3 -29.84 0.16 12.03
C LYS A 3 -29.47 -0.40 10.67
N THR A 4 -29.36 0.48 9.67
CA THR A 4 -28.99 0.17 8.29
C THR A 4 -27.79 1.01 7.88
N CYS A 5 -27.00 0.52 6.92
CA CYS A 5 -25.88 1.27 6.39
C CYS A 5 -26.38 2.50 5.64
N ASP A 6 -25.85 3.66 6.01
CA ASP A 6 -26.10 4.97 5.39
C ASP A 6 -25.58 5.09 3.95
N GLY A 7 -24.56 4.30 3.59
CA GLY A 7 -24.06 4.26 2.22
C GLY A 7 -24.85 3.33 1.30
N CYS A 8 -25.04 2.06 1.67
CA CYS A 8 -25.73 1.10 0.79
C CYS A 8 -27.25 1.03 0.99
N GLY A 9 -27.79 1.55 2.10
CA GLY A 9 -29.22 1.63 2.39
C GLY A 9 -29.94 0.31 2.72
N HIS A 10 -29.42 -0.83 2.29
CA HIS A 10 -30.15 -2.11 2.31
C HIS A 10 -29.69 -3.08 3.40
N ASN A 11 -28.40 -3.09 3.75
CA ASN A 11 -27.86 -4.04 4.72
C ASN A 11 -27.89 -3.47 6.14
N PRO A 12 -28.10 -4.32 7.16
CA PRO A 12 -27.88 -3.94 8.55
C PRO A 12 -26.47 -3.39 8.75
N PHE A 13 -26.35 -2.31 9.51
CA PHE A 13 -25.04 -1.75 9.81
C PHE A 13 -24.35 -2.62 10.88
N SER A 14 -23.37 -3.38 10.45
CA SER A 14 -22.45 -4.12 11.31
C SER A 14 -21.02 -3.65 11.05
N LEU A 15 -20.10 -3.91 11.99
CA LEU A 15 -18.67 -3.62 11.79
C LEU A 15 -18.17 -4.23 10.49
N ARG A 16 -18.46 -5.52 10.28
CA ARG A 16 -18.06 -6.24 9.08
C ARG A 16 -18.64 -5.63 7.80
N HIS A 17 -19.91 -5.22 7.81
CA HIS A 17 -20.49 -4.51 6.68
C HIS A 17 -19.76 -3.18 6.43
N ALA A 18 -19.46 -2.42 7.48
CA ALA A 18 -18.72 -1.16 7.38
C ALA A 18 -17.28 -1.34 6.85
N LEU A 19 -16.67 -2.52 6.97
CA LEU A 19 -15.33 -2.80 6.44
C LEU A 19 -15.35 -3.18 4.95
N CYS A 20 -16.40 -3.86 4.47
CA CYS A 20 -16.45 -4.37 3.10
C CYS A 20 -17.35 -3.57 2.15
N CYS A 21 -18.25 -2.75 2.69
CA CYS A 21 -19.24 -2.01 1.91
C CYS A 21 -18.56 -1.03 0.95
N LYS A 22 -18.82 -1.19 -0.36
CA LYS A 22 -18.23 -0.35 -1.41
C LYS A 22 -18.78 1.07 -1.42
N THR A 23 -19.98 1.28 -0.87
CA THR A 23 -20.63 2.59 -0.81
C THR A 23 -20.41 3.27 0.54
N GLY A 24 -20.78 2.62 1.65
CA GLY A 24 -20.70 3.19 3.00
C GLY A 24 -19.43 2.87 3.78
N GLY A 25 -18.64 1.89 3.35
CA GLY A 25 -17.44 1.47 4.09
C GLY A 25 -16.22 2.35 3.87
N LEU A 26 -16.29 3.27 2.91
CA LEU A 26 -15.21 4.20 2.55
C LEU A 26 -13.88 3.49 2.22
N VAL A 27 -13.94 2.26 1.69
CA VAL A 27 -12.77 1.40 1.40
C VAL A 27 -11.70 2.13 0.59
N THR A 28 -12.10 2.85 -0.46
CA THR A 28 -11.19 3.63 -1.29
C THR A 28 -10.56 4.79 -0.54
N ARG A 29 -11.30 5.48 0.33
CA ARG A 29 -10.75 6.59 1.12
C ARG A 29 -9.69 6.10 2.10
N ARG A 30 -9.97 5.01 2.83
CA ARG A 30 -9.00 4.41 3.78
C ARG A 30 -7.71 3.97 3.08
N HIS A 31 -7.86 3.34 1.91
CA HIS A 31 -6.74 2.99 1.07
C HIS A 31 -5.92 4.22 0.67
N ASN A 32 -6.60 5.27 0.18
CA ASN A 32 -5.95 6.50 -0.27
C ASN A 32 -5.27 7.25 0.88
N GLU A 33 -5.84 7.25 2.09
CA GLU A 33 -5.21 7.82 3.27
C GLU A 33 -3.88 7.12 3.59
N VAL A 34 -3.86 5.78 3.60
CA VAL A 34 -2.62 5.01 3.81
C VAL A 34 -1.60 5.30 2.71
N ARG A 35 -2.04 5.29 1.45
CA ARG A 35 -1.18 5.64 0.31
C ARG A 35 -0.58 7.03 0.45
N ASP A 36 -1.41 8.03 0.75
CA ASP A 36 -0.98 9.43 0.78
C ASP A 36 -0.01 9.69 1.93
N VAL A 37 -0.26 9.13 3.12
CA VAL A 37 0.66 9.19 4.26
C VAL A 37 2.01 8.54 3.92
N LEU A 38 2.00 7.34 3.33
CA LEU A 38 3.25 6.67 2.93
C LEU A 38 3.98 7.46 1.84
N GLY A 39 3.26 7.99 0.85
CA GLY A 39 3.83 8.84 -0.20
C GLY A 39 4.47 10.12 0.35
N ASP A 40 3.87 10.75 1.36
CA ASP A 40 4.41 11.95 2.00
C ASP A 40 5.69 11.64 2.80
N LEU A 41 5.70 10.52 3.53
CA LEU A 41 6.89 10.05 4.24
C LEU A 41 8.02 9.68 3.26
N MET A 42 7.69 8.98 2.17
CA MET A 42 8.65 8.67 1.11
C MET A 42 9.20 9.93 0.43
N SER A 43 8.35 10.93 0.19
CA SER A 43 8.78 12.23 -0.33
C SER A 43 9.75 12.93 0.62
N LYS A 44 9.53 12.85 1.94
CA LYS A 44 10.49 13.37 2.91
C LYS A 44 11.80 12.57 2.91
N ALA A 45 11.72 11.25 2.84
CA ALA A 45 12.88 10.34 2.88
C ALA A 45 13.76 10.44 1.62
N TRP A 46 13.18 10.30 0.42
CA TRP A 46 13.94 10.25 -0.84
C TRP A 46 13.80 11.51 -1.71
N GLY A 47 12.68 12.24 -1.62
CA GLY A 47 12.49 13.51 -2.36
C GLY A 47 11.86 13.37 -3.76
N ASN A 48 11.60 12.15 -4.21
CA ASN A 48 11.18 11.85 -5.58
C ASN A 48 10.08 10.78 -5.63
N CYS A 49 9.22 10.75 -4.62
CA CYS A 49 8.07 9.85 -4.64
C CYS A 49 6.95 10.46 -5.50
N CYS A 50 6.40 9.66 -6.40
CA CYS A 50 5.26 10.05 -7.23
C CYS A 50 4.07 9.13 -6.96
N ARG A 51 2.86 9.68 -7.01
CA ARG A 51 1.61 8.93 -6.82
C ARG A 51 1.06 8.45 -8.16
N GLU A 52 0.33 7.34 -8.10
CA GLU A 52 -0.38 6.72 -9.23
C GLU A 52 0.46 6.52 -10.50
N PRO A 53 1.68 5.95 -10.42
CA PRO A 53 2.54 5.74 -11.59
C PRO A 53 1.90 4.78 -12.59
N VAL A 54 2.02 5.09 -13.88
CA VAL A 54 1.68 4.15 -14.96
C VAL A 54 2.81 3.12 -15.07
N ILE A 55 2.48 1.84 -14.92
CA ILE A 55 3.38 0.68 -15.05
C ILE A 55 3.23 0.00 -16.41
N LEU A 56 2.03 0.00 -16.98
CA LEU A 56 1.78 -0.40 -18.37
C LEU A 56 0.71 0.51 -18.93
N GLU A 57 0.94 1.04 -20.12
CA GLU A 57 -0.07 1.81 -20.83
C GLU A 57 -1.22 0.87 -21.26
N PRO A 58 -2.48 1.34 -21.23
CA PRO A 58 -3.58 0.57 -21.77
C PRO A 58 -3.43 0.40 -23.28
N SER A 59 -3.85 -0.75 -23.79
CA SER A 59 -3.96 -1.02 -25.22
C SER A 59 -5.41 -1.31 -25.61
N ALA A 60 -5.69 -1.49 -26.91
CA ALA A 60 -7.03 -1.85 -27.37
C ALA A 60 -7.50 -3.22 -26.84
N SER A 61 -6.56 -4.13 -26.52
CA SER A 61 -6.85 -5.50 -26.08
C SER A 61 -6.65 -5.72 -24.58
N GLU A 62 -5.85 -4.89 -23.91
CA GLU A 62 -5.49 -5.10 -22.51
C GLU A 62 -5.61 -3.81 -21.67
N PRO A 63 -6.20 -3.90 -20.46
CA PRO A 63 -6.22 -2.77 -19.56
C PRO A 63 -4.80 -2.43 -19.09
N GLY A 64 -4.52 -1.13 -18.95
CA GLY A 64 -3.24 -0.67 -18.41
C GLY A 64 -3.05 -1.05 -16.94
N LEU A 65 -1.82 -0.93 -16.48
CA LEU A 65 -1.44 -1.22 -15.09
C LEU A 65 -0.93 0.05 -14.43
N ARG A 66 -1.48 0.38 -13.26
CA ARG A 66 -1.02 1.47 -12.42
C ARG A 66 -0.69 0.95 -11.03
N GLY A 67 0.39 1.47 -10.44
CA GLY A 67 0.68 1.31 -9.02
C GLY A 67 0.13 2.48 -8.23
N ASP A 68 0.32 2.46 -6.92
CA ASP A 68 -0.10 3.57 -6.05
C ASP A 68 1.01 4.59 -5.83
N LEU A 69 2.25 4.12 -5.71
CA LEU A 69 3.43 4.96 -5.50
C LEU A 69 4.61 4.42 -6.30
N VAL A 70 5.51 5.32 -6.71
CA VAL A 70 6.85 4.99 -7.17
C VAL A 70 7.87 5.84 -6.43
N CYS A 71 9.02 5.28 -6.13
CA CYS A 71 10.14 6.01 -5.56
C CYS A 71 11.47 5.35 -5.95
N ARG A 72 12.43 6.14 -6.41
CA ARG A 72 13.75 5.64 -6.80
C ARG A 72 14.67 5.49 -5.60
N GLY A 73 15.52 4.47 -5.60
CA GLY A 73 16.58 4.34 -4.60
C GLY A 73 16.12 3.78 -3.26
N VAL A 74 14.93 3.16 -3.20
CA VAL A 74 14.44 2.54 -1.96
C VAL A 74 15.22 1.26 -1.66
N TRP A 75 15.31 0.35 -2.63
CA TRP A 75 15.99 -0.94 -2.46
C TRP A 75 17.39 -0.96 -3.08
N GLU A 76 17.52 -0.37 -4.27
CA GLU A 76 18.77 -0.32 -5.03
C GLU A 76 18.98 1.10 -5.55
N PRO A 77 20.22 1.64 -5.47
CA PRO A 77 20.53 2.96 -6.01
C PRO A 77 20.10 3.11 -7.47
N GLN A 78 19.50 4.25 -7.81
CA GLN A 78 19.02 4.58 -9.17
C GLN A 78 17.94 3.66 -9.75
N ARG A 79 17.47 2.63 -9.03
CA ARG A 79 16.38 1.77 -9.46
C ARG A 79 15.04 2.25 -8.90
N ASP A 80 14.02 2.27 -9.74
CA ASP A 80 12.66 2.58 -9.31
C ASP A 80 12.07 1.40 -8.53
N ALA A 81 11.38 1.73 -7.43
CA ALA A 81 10.56 0.80 -6.67
C ALA A 81 9.10 1.23 -6.79
N LEU A 82 8.25 0.30 -7.25
CA LEU A 82 6.82 0.46 -7.34
C LEU A 82 6.15 -0.14 -6.13
N PHE A 83 5.11 0.52 -5.65
CA PHE A 83 4.35 0.13 -4.48
C PHE A 83 2.86 0.15 -4.78
N ASP A 84 2.15 -0.74 -4.13
CA ASP A 84 0.71 -0.83 -4.24
C ASP A 84 0.14 -1.32 -2.90
N VAL A 85 -0.84 -0.58 -2.39
CA VAL A 85 -1.41 -0.73 -1.05
C VAL A 85 -2.57 -1.73 -1.10
N ARG A 86 -2.70 -2.51 -0.02
CA ARG A 86 -3.87 -3.36 0.18
C ARG A 86 -4.23 -3.45 1.64
N ILE A 87 -5.47 -3.05 1.94
CA ILE A 87 -6.09 -3.27 3.25
C ILE A 87 -6.89 -4.57 3.18
N VAL A 88 -6.66 -5.48 4.13
CA VAL A 88 -7.28 -6.81 4.17
C VAL A 88 -8.13 -6.96 5.42
N ASP A 89 -9.39 -7.37 5.23
CA ASP A 89 -10.24 -7.84 6.34
C ASP A 89 -9.87 -9.29 6.65
N THR A 90 -9.09 -9.51 7.70
CA THR A 90 -8.60 -10.85 8.08
C THR A 90 -9.66 -11.70 8.76
N ASP A 91 -10.77 -11.08 9.21
CA ASP A 91 -11.90 -11.75 9.86
C ASP A 91 -13.04 -12.07 8.89
N ALA A 92 -12.82 -11.86 7.58
CA ALA A 92 -13.77 -12.27 6.56
C ALA A 92 -13.95 -13.82 6.57
N PRO A 93 -15.16 -14.37 6.38
CA PRO A 93 -15.38 -15.83 6.44
C PRO A 93 -14.62 -16.63 5.41
N SER A 94 -14.25 -16.01 4.28
CA SER A 94 -13.34 -16.62 3.30
C SER A 94 -11.95 -16.92 3.87
N HIS A 95 -11.65 -16.46 5.08
CA HIS A 95 -10.38 -16.63 5.78
C HIS A 95 -10.54 -17.37 7.12
N GLU A 96 -11.73 -17.85 7.47
CA GLU A 96 -12.02 -18.48 8.78
C GLU A 96 -11.07 -19.64 9.14
N SER A 97 -10.62 -20.40 8.15
CA SER A 97 -9.68 -21.52 8.33
C SER A 97 -8.20 -21.13 8.32
N ARG A 98 -7.88 -19.84 8.24
CA ARG A 98 -6.52 -19.35 7.95
C ARG A 98 -6.04 -18.42 9.04
N THR A 99 -4.74 -18.49 9.36
CA THR A 99 -4.13 -17.53 10.28
C THR A 99 -4.02 -16.15 9.61
N VAL A 100 -4.08 -15.08 10.41
CA VAL A 100 -3.88 -13.69 9.97
C VAL A 100 -2.64 -13.55 9.09
N ASN A 101 -1.50 -14.10 9.53
CA ASN A 101 -0.26 -14.06 8.75
C ASN A 101 -0.37 -14.77 7.40
N ALA A 102 -1.03 -15.92 7.33
CA ALA A 102 -1.21 -16.64 6.07
C ALA A 102 -2.08 -15.84 5.09
N VAL A 103 -3.13 -15.17 5.58
CA VAL A 103 -3.99 -14.29 4.77
C VAL A 103 -3.17 -13.13 4.20
N LEU A 104 -2.37 -12.46 5.03
CA LEU A 104 -1.53 -11.34 4.62
C LEU A 104 -0.47 -11.75 3.58
N ILE A 105 0.21 -12.88 3.78
CA ILE A 105 1.21 -13.41 2.83
C ILE A 105 0.56 -13.74 1.48
N THR A 106 -0.63 -14.35 1.47
CA THR A 106 -1.35 -14.59 0.22
C THR A 106 -1.72 -13.29 -0.46
N ALA A 107 -2.19 -12.29 0.29
CA ALA A 107 -2.53 -10.99 -0.27
C ALA A 107 -1.31 -10.27 -0.90
N GLU A 108 -0.11 -10.41 -0.31
CA GLU A 108 1.15 -9.95 -0.91
C GLU A 108 1.47 -10.70 -2.21
N ASN A 109 1.37 -12.04 -2.19
CA ASN A 109 1.69 -12.88 -3.34
C ASN A 109 0.74 -12.64 -4.52
N GLU A 110 -0.53 -12.38 -4.25
CA GLU A 110 -1.50 -11.98 -5.27
C GLU A 110 -1.10 -10.68 -5.96
N LYS A 111 -0.64 -9.68 -5.20
CA LYS A 111 -0.12 -8.43 -5.76
C LYS A 111 1.18 -8.69 -6.54
N LYS A 112 2.15 -9.41 -5.96
CA LYS A 112 3.40 -9.77 -6.65
C LYS A 112 3.13 -10.44 -7.99
N ARG A 113 2.23 -11.43 -8.03
CA ARG A 113 1.83 -12.11 -9.27
C ARG A 113 1.25 -11.16 -10.32
N LYS A 114 0.50 -10.14 -9.90
CA LYS A 114 -0.07 -9.12 -10.80
C LYS A 114 0.97 -8.15 -11.35
N TYR A 115 1.91 -7.70 -10.52
CA TYR A 115 2.78 -6.56 -10.87
C TYR A 115 4.19 -6.94 -11.29
N LEU A 116 4.76 -8.05 -10.80
CA LEU A 116 6.16 -8.41 -11.07
C LEU A 116 6.48 -8.55 -12.56
N PRO A 117 5.67 -9.22 -13.41
CA PRO A 117 6.00 -9.36 -14.82
C PRO A 117 6.18 -8.00 -15.53
N ALA A 118 5.31 -7.04 -15.22
CA ALA A 118 5.39 -5.69 -15.78
C ALA A 118 6.59 -4.89 -15.22
N CYS A 119 6.90 -5.10 -13.93
CA CYS A 119 8.02 -4.43 -13.28
C CYS A 119 9.38 -4.94 -13.80
N GLU A 120 9.49 -6.23 -14.06
CA GLU A 120 10.68 -6.87 -14.63
C GLU A 120 11.00 -6.30 -16.01
N GLN A 121 10.00 -6.16 -16.87
CA GLN A 121 10.14 -5.54 -18.20
C GLN A 121 10.64 -4.08 -18.13
N ARG A 122 10.31 -3.36 -17.06
CA ARG A 122 10.75 -1.97 -16.83
C ARG A 122 12.01 -1.85 -15.97
N HIS A 123 12.64 -2.98 -15.61
CA HIS A 123 13.78 -3.03 -14.71
C HIS A 123 13.55 -2.32 -13.36
N CYS A 124 12.31 -2.29 -12.87
CA CYS A 124 11.96 -1.76 -11.55
C CYS A 124 11.66 -2.90 -10.57
N SER A 125 11.68 -2.59 -9.29
CA SER A 125 11.27 -3.52 -8.22
C SER A 125 9.81 -3.29 -7.85
N PHE A 126 9.16 -4.31 -7.30
CA PHE A 126 7.78 -4.21 -6.80
C PHE A 126 7.68 -4.61 -5.33
N THR A 127 7.02 -3.78 -4.52
CA THR A 127 6.82 -4.01 -3.09
C THR A 127 5.34 -3.88 -2.75
N PRO A 128 4.64 -4.98 -2.40
CA PRO A 128 3.27 -4.90 -1.93
C PRO A 128 3.23 -4.32 -0.51
N LEU A 129 2.34 -3.36 -0.28
CA LEU A 129 2.15 -2.70 1.01
C LEU A 129 0.83 -3.18 1.64
N VAL A 130 0.88 -4.37 2.23
CA VAL A 130 -0.32 -5.05 2.75
C VAL A 130 -0.44 -4.87 4.26
N CYS A 131 -1.61 -4.46 4.72
CA CYS A 131 -1.97 -4.44 6.14
C CYS A 131 -3.41 -4.93 6.36
N SER A 132 -3.72 -5.38 7.58
CA SER A 132 -5.10 -5.67 7.96
C SER A 132 -5.86 -4.40 8.34
N VAL A 133 -7.19 -4.49 8.35
CA VAL A 133 -8.08 -3.46 8.88
C VAL A 133 -7.77 -3.08 10.33
N ASP A 134 -7.26 -4.02 11.13
CA ASP A 134 -6.89 -3.81 12.54
C ASP A 134 -5.42 -3.40 12.72
N GLY A 135 -4.71 -3.07 11.64
CA GLY A 135 -3.35 -2.54 11.68
C GLY A 135 -2.24 -3.58 11.74
N VAL A 136 -2.52 -4.86 11.45
CA VAL A 136 -1.48 -5.89 11.37
C VAL A 136 -0.75 -5.77 10.04
N PHE A 137 0.56 -5.50 10.11
CA PHE A 137 1.41 -5.37 8.94
C PHE A 137 1.94 -6.71 8.42
N ALA A 138 1.87 -6.89 7.10
CA ALA A 138 2.48 -8.00 6.40
C ALA A 138 4.03 -7.88 6.36
N PRO A 139 4.77 -8.97 6.06
CA PRO A 139 6.23 -8.95 6.11
C PRO A 139 6.89 -7.88 5.23
N GLN A 140 6.40 -7.63 4.01
CA GLN A 140 7.06 -6.71 3.06
C GLN A 140 6.94 -5.26 3.50
N ILE A 141 5.76 -4.83 3.97
CA ILE A 141 5.58 -3.47 4.48
C ILE A 141 6.41 -3.26 5.76
N LYS A 142 6.57 -4.27 6.63
CA LYS A 142 7.44 -4.17 7.81
C LYS A 142 8.89 -3.90 7.44
N THR A 143 9.42 -4.64 6.45
CA THR A 143 10.78 -4.44 5.95
C THR A 143 10.92 -3.05 5.32
N PHE A 144 9.94 -2.62 4.53
CA PHE A 144 9.93 -1.30 3.92
C PHE A 144 9.90 -0.16 4.94
N LEU A 145 9.07 -0.25 5.97
CA LEU A 145 8.98 0.76 7.02
C LEU A 145 10.33 0.93 7.75
N LYS A 146 11.04 -0.16 8.05
CA LYS A 146 12.38 -0.09 8.64
C LYS A 146 13.37 0.68 7.75
N VAL A 147 13.39 0.39 6.46
CA VAL A 147 14.24 1.12 5.49
C VAL A 147 13.87 2.60 5.44
N MET A 148 12.58 2.92 5.46
CA MET A 148 12.10 4.30 5.49
C MET A 148 12.51 5.03 6.78
N GLU A 149 12.36 4.39 7.93
CA GLU A 149 12.78 4.92 9.24
C GLU A 149 14.27 5.25 9.25
N GLU A 150 15.11 4.32 8.80
CA GLU A 150 16.56 4.52 8.70
C GLU A 150 16.91 5.70 7.78
N LYS A 151 16.22 5.80 6.63
CA LYS A 151 16.46 6.87 5.67
C LYS A 151 16.04 8.25 6.20
N LEU A 152 14.89 8.33 6.88
CA LEU A 152 14.43 9.55 7.53
C LEU A 152 15.39 9.96 8.65
N ALA A 153 15.83 9.02 9.49
CA ALA A 153 16.79 9.28 10.55
C ALA A 153 18.15 9.78 10.03
N GLU A 154 18.62 9.27 8.89
CA GLU A 154 19.82 9.78 8.21
C GLU A 154 19.63 11.25 7.79
N LYS A 155 18.48 11.57 7.17
CA LYS A 155 18.17 12.93 6.69
C LYS A 155 18.06 13.93 7.83
N TRP A 156 17.33 13.58 8.89
CA TRP A 156 17.13 14.47 10.03
C TRP A 156 18.42 14.71 10.80
N ARG A 157 19.29 13.70 10.94
CA ARG A 157 20.64 13.88 11.52
C ARG A 157 21.48 14.89 10.73
N LYS A 158 21.48 14.80 9.39
CA LYS A 158 22.20 15.75 8.54
C LYS A 158 21.67 17.18 8.67
N GLN A 159 20.36 17.36 8.79
CA GLN A 159 19.76 18.69 8.95
C GLN A 159 20.10 19.35 10.29
N GLN A 160 20.17 18.59 11.38
CA GLN A 160 20.57 19.12 12.69
C GLN A 160 22.06 19.47 12.77
N GLY A 161 22.91 18.87 11.93
CA GLY A 161 24.34 19.21 11.85
C GLY A 161 24.65 20.56 11.21
N VAL A 162 23.68 21.22 10.57
CA VAL A 162 23.87 22.49 9.83
C VAL A 162 23.55 23.73 10.69
N VAL A 163 23.00 23.57 11.89
CA VAL A 163 22.73 24.69 12.83
C VAL A 163 23.85 24.83 13.86
N ARG A 164 25.10 25.06 13.42
CA ARG A 164 26.19 25.62 14.24
C ARG A 164 27.22 26.28 13.32
N GLY A 165 27.20 27.60 13.26
CA GLY A 165 28.13 28.45 12.51
C GLY A 165 27.63 29.89 12.49
#